data_AF-A0A2X1KFH3-F1
#
_entry.id   AF-A0A2X1KFH3-F1
#
_cell.length_a   1.000
_cell.length_b   1.000
_cell.length_c   1.000
_cell.angle_alpha   90.00
_cell.angle_beta   90.00
_cell.angle_gamma   90.00
#
_symmetry.space_group_name_H-M   'P 1'
#
loop_
_entity.id
_entity.type
_entity.pdbx_description
1 polymer ?
#
loop_
_entity_poly.entity_id
_entity_poly.type
_entity_poly.pdbx_seq_one_letter_code
_entity_poly.pdbx_strand_id
1 'polypeptide(L)'
;MLPGTEKRQEVTTEGGLDVAGQRDKMRDACKRLADAGIQVSLFIDADEEQIKAAAEVGAPFIEIHTGCYADAKTDAEQAQELARIAKAATFAASLGLKVNAGHRSDLSQRESHCRHP
;
A
#
# COMPACT_ATOMS: atom_id res chain seq x y z
N MET A 1 24.05 22.84 16.97
CA MET A 1 22.87 21.97 17.18
C MET A 1 21.96 22.08 15.97
N LEU A 2 21.45 20.95 15.49
CA LEU A 2 20.64 20.75 14.26
C LEU A 2 19.30 21.53 14.30
N PRO A 3 18.63 21.75 13.15
CA PRO A 3 17.92 20.71 12.38
C PRO A 3 18.46 20.66 10.93
N GLY A 4 18.97 19.54 10.42
CA GLY A 4 18.18 18.33 10.20
C GLY A 4 17.26 18.51 8.99
N THR A 5 17.83 18.85 7.83
CA THR A 5 17.08 18.94 6.57
C THR A 5 16.44 17.60 6.24
N GLU A 6 15.13 17.54 6.37
CA GLU A 6 14.28 16.47 5.88
C GLU A 6 14.59 16.23 4.38
N LYS A 7 15.16 15.06 4.07
CA LYS A 7 15.43 14.68 2.68
C LYS A 7 14.08 14.39 2.00
N ARG A 8 13.56 15.37 1.25
CA ARG A 8 12.50 15.18 0.25
C ARG A 8 13.01 14.37 -0.94
N GLN A 9 13.24 13.08 -0.75
CA GLN A 9 13.47 12.13 -1.85
C GLN A 9 12.62 10.85 -1.71
N GLU A 10 11.59 10.88 -0.86
CA GLU A 10 10.64 9.77 -0.68
C GLU A 10 9.23 10.19 -1.07
N VAL A 11 9.11 10.96 -2.14
CA VAL A 11 7.82 11.33 -2.72
C VAL A 11 7.89 10.91 -4.17
N THR A 12 7.42 9.69 -4.46
CA THR A 12 6.84 9.40 -5.78
C THR A 12 5.63 10.34 -5.87
N THR A 13 5.66 11.26 -6.82
CA THR A 13 5.05 12.60 -6.69
C THR A 13 3.54 12.65 -6.40
N GLU A 14 2.80 11.55 -6.50
CA GLU A 14 1.38 11.41 -6.09
C GLU A 14 1.04 9.93 -5.71
N GLY A 15 2.03 9.11 -5.32
CA GLY A 15 1.91 7.64 -5.28
C GLY A 15 2.44 6.95 -4.01
N GLY A 16 2.39 5.61 -4.00
CA GLY A 16 2.93 4.79 -2.91
C GLY A 16 4.47 4.80 -2.83
N LEU A 17 5.01 4.41 -1.69
CA LEU A 17 6.45 4.33 -1.43
C LEU A 17 7.14 3.35 -2.39
N ASP A 18 8.27 3.78 -2.98
CA ASP A 18 9.12 2.88 -3.77
C ASP A 18 10.03 2.05 -2.87
N VAL A 19 9.51 0.90 -2.43
CA VAL A 19 10.20 -0.09 -1.60
C VAL A 19 11.18 -0.91 -2.44
N ALA A 20 10.79 -1.28 -3.66
CA ALA A 20 11.62 -2.08 -4.56
C ALA A 20 12.95 -1.38 -4.93
N GLY A 21 12.91 -0.06 -5.15
CA GLY A 21 14.08 0.77 -5.40
C GLY A 21 14.92 1.09 -4.16
N GLN A 22 14.40 0.85 -2.95
CA GLN A 22 15.06 1.23 -1.68
C GLN A 22 15.12 0.09 -0.65
N ARG A 23 15.18 -1.17 -1.10
CA ARG A 23 15.09 -2.37 -0.25
C ARG A 23 15.99 -2.33 1.00
N ASP A 24 17.26 -2.00 0.86
CA ASP A 24 18.20 -2.01 2.00
C ASP A 24 17.82 -0.98 3.06
N LYS A 25 17.52 0.26 2.62
CA LYS A 25 17.07 1.33 3.50
C LYS A 25 15.76 0.97 4.21
N MET A 26 14.82 0.38 3.47
CA MET A 26 13.52 -0.02 4.02
C MET A 26 13.65 -1.18 5.01
N ARG A 27 14.53 -2.14 4.73
CA ARG A 27 14.87 -3.24 5.64
C ARG A 27 15.45 -2.72 6.95
N ASP A 28 16.42 -1.82 6.88
CA ASP A 28 17.03 -1.21 8.06
C ASP A 28 16.01 -0.42 8.88
N ALA A 29 15.13 0.34 8.22
CA ALA A 29 14.07 1.08 8.88
C ALA A 29 13.06 0.15 9.57
N CYS A 30 12.57 -0.87 8.85
CA CYS A 30 11.64 -1.87 9.39
C CYS A 30 12.25 -2.59 10.59
N LYS A 31 13.51 -3.01 10.49
CA LYS A 31 14.22 -3.67 11.58
C LYS A 31 14.34 -2.77 12.81
N ARG A 32 14.80 -1.53 12.64
CA ARG A 32 14.98 -0.60 13.78
C ARG A 32 13.68 -0.31 14.52
N LEU A 33 12.58 -0.16 13.78
CA LEU A 33 11.26 0.05 14.37
C LEU A 33 10.73 -1.22 15.05
N ALA A 34 10.92 -2.38 14.43
CA ALA A 34 10.55 -3.66 15.02
C ALA A 34 11.34 -3.97 16.31
N ASP A 35 12.64 -3.67 16.35
CA ASP A 35 13.49 -3.81 17.55
C ASP A 35 13.00 -2.91 18.71
N ALA A 36 12.31 -1.80 18.38
CA ALA A 36 11.67 -0.92 19.35
C ALA A 36 10.22 -1.33 19.71
N GLY A 37 9.75 -2.47 19.19
CA GLY A 37 8.38 -2.96 19.41
C GLY A 37 7.31 -2.23 18.60
N ILE A 38 7.69 -1.48 17.56
CA ILE A 38 6.76 -0.70 16.72
C ILE A 38 6.37 -1.53 15.51
N GLN A 39 5.06 -1.64 15.24
CA GLN A 39 4.55 -2.29 14.04
C GLN A 39 4.63 -1.33 12.85
N VAL A 40 5.27 -1.78 11.77
CA VAL A 40 5.46 -0.98 10.55
C VAL A 40 4.40 -1.35 9.51
N SER A 41 3.80 -0.33 8.90
CA SER A 41 2.97 -0.46 7.70
C SER A 41 3.59 0.35 6.57
N LEU A 42 3.86 -0.29 5.44
CA LEU A 42 4.38 0.39 4.24
C LEU A 42 3.23 0.78 3.32
N PHE A 43 3.11 2.08 3.05
CA PHE A 43 2.13 2.60 2.09
C PHE A 43 2.66 2.44 0.67
N ILE A 44 2.05 1.60 -0.16
CA ILE A 44 2.55 1.22 -1.50
C ILE A 44 1.41 1.19 -2.52
N ASP A 45 1.75 1.30 -3.80
CA ASP A 45 0.75 1.11 -4.86
C ASP A 45 0.30 -0.36 -4.97
N ALA A 46 -0.83 -0.59 -5.63
CA ALA A 46 -1.32 -1.93 -5.99
C ALA A 46 -0.45 -2.55 -7.11
N ASP A 47 0.81 -2.81 -6.78
CA ASP A 47 1.85 -3.32 -7.65
C ASP A 47 2.53 -4.54 -7.03
N GLU A 48 2.71 -5.60 -7.83
CA GLU A 48 3.25 -6.87 -7.33
C GLU A 48 4.72 -6.79 -6.93
N GLU A 49 5.52 -5.93 -7.57
CA GLU A 49 6.93 -5.77 -7.24
C GLU A 49 7.09 -5.04 -5.90
N GLN A 50 6.31 -3.97 -5.68
CA GLN A 50 6.29 -3.25 -4.41
C GLN A 50 5.80 -4.14 -3.25
N ILE A 51 4.79 -4.98 -3.48
CA ILE A 51 4.27 -5.92 -2.49
C ILE A 51 5.32 -6.99 -2.12
N LYS A 52 6.00 -7.57 -3.11
CA LYS A 52 7.10 -8.51 -2.86
C LYS A 52 8.21 -7.85 -2.07
N ALA A 53 8.62 -6.65 -2.47
CA ALA A 53 9.65 -5.90 -1.77
C ALA A 53 9.25 -5.61 -0.31
N ALA A 54 7.99 -5.24 -0.05
CA ALA A 54 7.48 -5.03 1.30
C ALA A 54 7.59 -6.28 2.20
N ALA A 55 7.24 -7.46 1.65
CA ALA A 55 7.43 -8.72 2.35
C ALA A 55 8.92 -9.04 2.59
N GLU A 56 9.76 -8.85 1.57
CA GLU A 56 11.21 -9.11 1.64
C GLU A 56 11.93 -8.25 2.68
N VAL A 57 11.50 -7.00 2.87
CA VAL A 57 12.11 -6.08 3.86
C VAL A 57 11.60 -6.31 5.29
N GLY A 58 10.64 -7.23 5.47
CA GLY A 58 10.15 -7.65 6.78
C GLY A 58 9.05 -6.75 7.36
N ALA A 59 8.32 -6.01 6.52
CA ALA A 59 7.18 -5.24 7.00
C ALA A 59 6.04 -6.20 7.41
N PRO A 60 5.44 -6.04 8.60
CA PRO A 60 4.29 -6.86 9.01
C PRO A 60 2.97 -6.43 8.34
N PHE A 61 2.87 -5.16 7.93
CA PHE A 61 1.69 -4.60 7.29
C PHE A 61 2.05 -3.84 6.00
N ILE A 62 1.09 -3.79 5.09
CA ILE A 62 1.09 -2.84 3.97
C ILE A 62 -0.22 -2.06 3.95
N GLU A 63 -0.18 -0.85 3.42
CA GLU A 63 -1.38 -0.08 3.07
C GLU A 63 -1.39 0.17 1.56
N ILE A 64 -2.41 -0.33 0.87
CA ILE A 64 -2.51 -0.18 -0.58
C ILE A 64 -3.09 1.20 -0.90
N HIS A 65 -2.37 1.95 -1.72
CA HIS A 65 -2.79 3.25 -2.23
C HIS A 65 -4.01 3.10 -3.14
N THR A 66 -5.09 3.79 -2.78
CA THR A 66 -6.38 3.77 -3.49
C THR A 66 -6.67 5.04 -4.29
N GLY A 67 -5.68 5.94 -4.44
CA GLY A 67 -5.84 7.20 -5.17
C GLY A 67 -6.32 6.99 -6.60
N CYS A 68 -5.74 6.04 -7.35
CA CYS A 68 -6.17 5.73 -8.71
C CYS A 68 -7.65 5.31 -8.79
N TYR A 69 -8.13 4.55 -7.80
CA TYR A 69 -9.54 4.18 -7.72
C TYR A 69 -10.44 5.38 -7.41
N ALA A 70 -10.01 6.27 -6.52
CA ALA A 70 -10.74 7.48 -6.15
C ALA A 70 -10.78 8.52 -7.29
N ASP A 71 -9.72 8.59 -8.08
CA ASP A 71 -9.58 9.54 -9.19
C ASP A 71 -10.18 9.06 -10.51
N ALA A 72 -10.56 7.78 -10.60
CA ALA A 72 -11.20 7.21 -11.77
C ALA A 72 -12.40 8.05 -12.24
N LYS A 73 -12.49 8.35 -13.54
CA LYS A 73 -13.51 9.25 -14.10
C LYS A 73 -14.70 8.49 -14.68
N THR A 74 -14.55 7.18 -14.86
CA THR A 74 -15.59 6.30 -15.40
C THR A 74 -15.78 5.05 -14.52
N ASP A 75 -16.97 4.46 -14.56
CA ASP A 75 -17.27 3.22 -13.85
C ASP A 75 -16.36 2.06 -14.31
N ALA A 76 -15.96 2.06 -15.58
CA ALA A 76 -15.05 1.06 -16.13
C ALA A 76 -13.65 1.16 -15.55
N GLU A 77 -13.08 2.37 -15.48
CA GLU A 77 -11.79 2.63 -14.83
C GLU A 77 -11.85 2.30 -13.34
N GLN A 78 -12.94 2.68 -12.67
CA GLN A 78 -13.14 2.39 -11.25
C GLN A 78 -13.18 0.87 -11.00
N ALA A 79 -13.90 0.12 -11.83
CA ALA A 79 -13.96 -1.35 -11.73
C ALA A 79 -12.58 -2.00 -11.98
N GLN A 80 -11.80 -1.47 -12.92
CA GLN A 80 -10.44 -1.94 -13.19
C GLN A 80 -9.51 -1.72 -12.01
N GLU A 81 -9.51 -0.52 -11.42
CA GLU A 81 -8.69 -0.22 -10.24
C GLU A 81 -9.11 -1.03 -9.01
N LEU A 82 -10.42 -1.25 -8.82
CA LEU A 82 -10.91 -2.12 -7.76
C LEU A 82 -10.41 -3.55 -7.92
N ALA A 83 -10.48 -4.10 -9.13
CA ALA A 83 -9.97 -5.44 -9.43
C ALA A 83 -8.45 -5.53 -9.20
N ARG A 84 -7.71 -4.47 -9.55
CA ARG A 84 -6.27 -4.37 -9.29
C ARG A 84 -5.96 -4.39 -7.79
N ILE A 85 -6.67 -3.58 -6.99
CA ILE A 85 -6.54 -3.53 -5.54
C ILE A 85 -6.87 -4.89 -4.90
N ALA A 86 -7.96 -5.53 -5.32
CA ALA A 86 -8.37 -6.83 -4.80
C ALA A 86 -7.34 -7.93 -5.10
N LYS A 87 -6.78 -7.95 -6.32
CA LYS A 87 -5.70 -8.87 -6.69
C LYS A 87 -4.45 -8.62 -5.86
N ALA A 88 -4.05 -7.35 -5.72
CA ALA A 88 -2.90 -6.94 -4.92
C ALA A 88 -3.06 -7.35 -3.44
N ALA A 89 -4.22 -7.12 -2.83
CA ALA A 89 -4.51 -7.51 -1.46
C ALA A 89 -4.44 -9.03 -1.26
N THR A 90 -5.01 -9.80 -2.20
CA THR A 90 -4.94 -11.27 -2.19
C THR A 90 -3.49 -11.75 -2.29
N PHE A 91 -2.71 -11.13 -3.18
CA PHE A 91 -1.32 -11.48 -3.37
C PHE A 91 -0.48 -11.17 -2.12
N ALA A 92 -0.63 -9.99 -1.54
CA ALA A 92 0.05 -9.62 -0.29
C ALA A 92 -0.29 -10.56 0.87
N ALA A 93 -1.56 -10.92 1.03
CA ALA A 93 -1.98 -11.90 2.04
C ALA A 93 -1.31 -13.26 1.84
N SER A 94 -1.11 -13.71 0.59
CA SER A 94 -0.41 -14.97 0.30
C SER A 94 1.08 -14.95 0.67
N LEU A 95 1.68 -13.76 0.77
CA LEU A 95 3.04 -13.55 1.27
C LEU A 95 3.11 -13.37 2.79
N GLY A 96 1.99 -13.49 3.50
CA GLY A 96 1.92 -13.31 4.96
C GLY A 96 1.85 -11.87 5.43
N LEU A 97 1.70 -10.90 4.52
CA LEU A 97 1.48 -9.50 4.86
C LEU A 97 0.03 -9.28 5.32
N LYS A 98 -0.15 -8.46 6.35
CA LYS A 98 -1.46 -7.93 6.71
C LYS A 98 -1.76 -6.69 5.87
N VAL A 99 -2.86 -6.70 5.14
CA VAL A 99 -3.21 -5.63 4.22
C VAL A 99 -4.23 -4.71 4.86
N ASN A 100 -3.87 -3.44 5.01
CA ASN A 100 -4.79 -2.35 5.24
C ASN A 100 -5.10 -1.70 3.89
N ALA A 101 -6.29 -1.12 3.76
CA ALA A 101 -6.62 -0.26 2.64
C ALA A 101 -7.16 1.06 3.18
N GLY A 102 -6.56 2.17 2.74
CA GLY A 102 -6.87 3.50 3.27
C GLY A 102 -6.72 4.63 2.24
N HIS A 103 -7.84 5.29 1.93
CA HIS A 103 -8.03 6.75 1.98
C HIS A 103 -9.54 7.00 2.17
N ARG A 104 -9.98 7.26 3.41
CA ARG A 104 -11.37 7.54 3.86
C ARG A 104 -12.48 6.64 3.24
N SER A 105 -12.93 5.70 4.08
CA SER A 105 -14.17 4.90 3.98
C SER A 105 -14.08 3.62 3.16
N ASP A 106 -14.03 2.50 3.90
CA ASP A 106 -14.79 1.27 3.62
C ASP A 106 -14.65 0.66 2.20
N LEU A 107 -13.82 -0.38 2.09
CA LEU A 107 -13.93 -1.39 1.03
C LEU A 107 -14.86 -2.56 1.44
N SER A 108 -15.78 -2.34 2.39
CA SER A 108 -16.63 -3.40 2.98
C SER A 108 -18.13 -3.26 2.67
N GLN A 109 -18.57 -2.27 1.93
CA GLN A 109 -19.98 -2.03 1.65
C GLN A 109 -20.14 -1.59 0.20
N ARG A 110 -20.23 -2.53 -0.75
CA ARG A 110 -21.19 -2.55 -1.88
C ARG A 110 -21.17 -3.89 -2.62
N GLU A 111 -21.20 -5.01 -1.89
CA GLU A 111 -21.92 -6.18 -2.41
C GLU A 111 -23.38 -6.01 -1.98
N SER A 112 -24.33 -6.17 -2.91
CA SER A 112 -25.79 -6.02 -2.72
C SER A 112 -26.40 -4.64 -3.01
N HIS A 113 -26.39 -4.19 -4.27
CA HIS A 113 -27.54 -3.44 -4.82
C HIS A 113 -27.60 -3.45 -6.36
N CYS A 114 -27.73 -4.64 -6.95
CA CYS A 114 -28.34 -4.76 -8.27
C CYS A 114 -29.40 -5.87 -8.22
N ARG A 115 -30.50 -5.59 -7.50
CA ARG A 115 -31.78 -6.27 -7.75
C ARG A 115 -32.44 -5.53 -8.92
N HIS A 116 -32.35 -6.10 -10.11
CA HIS A 116 -33.33 -5.84 -11.16
C HIS A 116 -34.58 -6.72 -10.90
N PRO A 117 -35.76 -6.26 -11.33
CA PRO A 117 -37.07 -6.69 -10.82
C PRO A 117 -37.36 -8.18 -10.96
#